data_AF-A0A6N9ZRG3-F1
#
_entry.id   AF-A0A6N9ZRG3-F1
#
_cell.length_a   1.000
_cell.length_b   1.000
_cell.length_c   1.000
_cell.angle_alpha   90.00
_cell.angle_beta   90.00
_cell.angle_gamma   90.00
#
_symmetry.space_group_name_H-M   'P 1'
#
loop_
_entity.id
_entity.type
_entity.pdbx_description
1 polymer ?
#
loop_
_entity_poly.entity_id
_entity_poly.type
_entity_poly.pdbx_seq_one_letter_code
_entity_poly.pdbx_strand_id
1 'polypeptide(L)'
;IDQFIADGAYDGKPTYQTVLQHSATANVVIPPRSTAVESNGDTGPPDQRDKHIAAIAKDGRLQWQAATGYGKRALIETAIGRYKGLIGRRVRARSFATQQTEVAIGCIVLNRMLACGHPESVRRQVRQA
;
A
#
# COMPACT_ATOMS: atom_id res chain seq x y z
N ILE A 1 3.91 11.06 -8.59
CA ILE A 1 4.01 9.77 -7.86
C ILE A 1 3.83 8.64 -8.85
N ASP A 2 4.65 7.58 -8.76
CA ASP A 2 4.62 6.49 -9.76
C ASP A 2 3.59 5.42 -9.41
N GLN A 3 3.39 5.14 -8.12
CA GLN A 3 2.44 4.16 -7.63
C GLN A 3 1.72 4.67 -6.39
N PHE A 4 0.41 4.43 -6.31
CA PHE A 4 -0.45 4.69 -5.17
C PHE A 4 -1.10 3.39 -4.72
N ILE A 5 -0.91 3.00 -3.46
CA ILE A 5 -1.52 1.79 -2.87
C ILE A 5 -2.41 2.22 -1.71
N ALA A 6 -3.68 1.81 -1.72
CA ALA A 6 -4.61 2.13 -0.64
C ALA A 6 -5.57 0.98 -0.34
N ASP A 7 -6.38 1.14 0.71
CA ASP A 7 -7.34 0.13 1.14
C ASP A 7 -8.66 0.19 0.37
N GLY A 8 -9.43 -0.89 0.39
CA GLY A 8 -10.70 -0.98 -0.34
C GLY A 8 -11.74 0.06 0.08
N ALA A 9 -11.61 0.70 1.24
CA ALA A 9 -12.40 1.87 1.61
C ALA A 9 -12.22 3.02 0.60
N TYR A 10 -11.05 3.14 0.00
CA TYR A 10 -10.72 4.13 -1.04
C TYR A 10 -11.07 3.67 -2.46
N ASP A 11 -11.69 2.49 -2.64
CA ASP A 11 -12.18 2.02 -3.95
C ASP A 11 -13.40 2.83 -4.39
N GLY A 12 -13.16 4.01 -4.93
CA GLY A 12 -14.18 4.89 -5.49
C GLY A 12 -13.60 5.79 -6.58
N LYS A 13 -14.42 6.11 -7.58
CA LYS A 13 -14.05 6.98 -8.71
C LYS A 13 -13.38 8.29 -8.27
N PRO A 14 -13.86 9.01 -7.23
CA PRO A 14 -13.21 10.25 -6.77
C PRO A 14 -11.75 10.06 -6.37
N THR A 15 -11.41 8.96 -5.68
CA THR A 15 -10.02 8.68 -5.29
C THR A 15 -9.11 8.54 -6.51
N TYR A 16 -9.53 7.71 -7.48
CA TYR A 16 -8.76 7.51 -8.71
C TYR A 16 -8.59 8.83 -9.46
N GLN A 17 -9.65 9.64 -9.57
CA GLN A 17 -9.60 10.96 -10.20
C GLN A 17 -8.63 11.90 -9.49
N THR A 18 -8.68 12.01 -8.16
CA THR A 18 -7.76 12.87 -7.40
C THR A 18 -6.31 12.44 -7.57
N VAL A 19 -6.03 11.13 -7.54
CA VAL A 19 -4.67 10.62 -7.73
C VAL A 19 -4.16 10.92 -9.15
N LEU A 20 -5.00 10.71 -10.16
CA LEU A 20 -4.62 10.94 -11.56
C LEU A 20 -4.55 12.43 -11.93
N GLN A 21 -5.32 13.30 -11.27
CA GLN A 21 -5.19 14.76 -11.39
C GLN A 21 -3.84 15.24 -10.84
N HIS A 22 -3.40 14.67 -9.71
CA HIS A 22 -2.09 14.99 -9.14
C HIS A 22 -0.94 14.32 -9.92
N SER A 23 -1.16 13.12 -10.46
CA SER A 23 -0.13 12.33 -11.16
C SER A 23 -0.77 11.46 -12.24
N ALA A 24 -0.84 11.98 -13.46
CA ALA A 24 -1.55 11.40 -14.59
C ALA A 24 -1.12 9.96 -14.94
N THR A 25 0.14 9.61 -14.68
CA THR A 25 0.70 8.29 -14.99
C THR A 25 0.78 7.35 -13.78
N ALA A 26 0.22 7.74 -12.63
CA ALA A 26 0.29 6.93 -11.43
C ALA A 26 -0.45 5.60 -11.60
N ASN A 27 0.21 4.50 -11.20
CA ASN A 27 -0.44 3.21 -11.05
C ASN A 27 -1.22 3.16 -9.73
N VAL A 28 -2.55 3.10 -9.80
CA VAL A 28 -3.44 3.09 -8.64
C VAL A 28 -3.82 1.64 -8.32
N VAL A 29 -3.30 1.12 -7.20
CA VAL A 29 -3.55 -0.24 -6.72
C VAL A 29 -4.42 -0.18 -5.47
N ILE A 30 -5.73 -0.27 -5.68
CA ILE A 30 -6.73 -0.32 -4.62
C ILE A 30 -7.58 -1.55 -4.86
N PRO A 31 -7.74 -2.45 -3.88
CA PRO A 31 -8.52 -3.66 -4.08
C PRO A 31 -9.99 -3.29 -4.22
N PRO A 32 -10.65 -3.67 -5.34
CA PRO A 32 -12.08 -3.48 -5.49
C PRO A 32 -12.86 -4.09 -4.32
N ARG A 33 -13.93 -3.40 -3.92
CA ARG A 33 -14.91 -3.94 -2.95
C ARG A 33 -15.57 -5.20 -3.51
N SER A 34 -16.08 -6.07 -2.65
CA SER A 34 -16.77 -7.30 -3.07
C SER A 34 -18.02 -7.02 -3.92
N THR A 35 -18.62 -5.84 -3.76
CA THR A 35 -19.79 -5.38 -4.52
C THR A 35 -19.39 -4.49 -5.71
N ALA A 36 -18.11 -4.42 -6.06
CA ALA A 36 -17.64 -3.58 -7.16
C ALA A 36 -18.12 -4.17 -8.49
N VAL A 37 -18.79 -3.32 -9.27
CA VAL A 37 -19.14 -3.59 -10.67
C VAL A 37 -18.30 -2.70 -11.58
N GLU A 38 -18.04 -3.21 -12.78
CA GLU A 38 -17.44 -2.43 -13.86
C GLU A 38 -18.36 -1.25 -14.21
N SER A 39 -17.77 -0.15 -14.66
CA SER A 39 -18.55 0.97 -15.19
C SER A 39 -19.39 0.48 -16.38
N ASN A 40 -20.68 0.85 -16.42
CA ASN A 40 -21.64 0.44 -17.46
C ASN A 40 -21.33 1.05 -18.84
N GLY A 41 -20.17 0.77 -19.42
CA GLY A 41 -19.84 1.08 -20.81
C GLY A 41 -20.01 2.55 -21.18
N ASP A 42 -19.68 3.50 -20.29
CA ASP A 42 -19.60 4.94 -20.61
C ASP A 42 -18.50 5.16 -21.65
N THR A 43 -18.83 4.93 -22.94
CA THR A 43 -18.21 5.33 -24.22
C THR A 43 -16.69 5.49 -24.33
N GLY A 44 -15.90 4.86 -23.44
CA GLY A 44 -14.46 5.06 -23.32
C GLY A 44 -13.73 3.77 -22.91
N PRO A 45 -12.40 3.76 -23.00
CA PRO A 45 -11.60 2.60 -22.60
C PRO A 45 -11.74 2.32 -21.10
N PRO A 46 -11.68 1.04 -20.68
CA PRO A 46 -11.82 0.68 -19.27
C PRO A 46 -10.75 1.40 -18.43
N ASP A 47 -11.19 1.99 -17.32
CA ASP A 47 -10.29 2.68 -16.41
C ASP A 47 -9.46 1.68 -15.58
N GLN A 48 -8.52 2.17 -14.76
CA GLN A 48 -7.68 1.29 -13.94
C GLN A 48 -8.51 0.43 -12.96
N ARG A 49 -9.65 0.95 -12.48
CA ARG A 49 -10.52 0.26 -11.54
C ARG A 49 -11.24 -0.88 -12.24
N ASP A 50 -11.80 -0.64 -13.41
CA ASP A 50 -12.47 -1.66 -14.24
C ASP A 50 -11.49 -2.79 -14.60
N LYS A 51 -10.24 -2.45 -14.94
CA LYS A 51 -9.18 -3.45 -15.18
C LYS A 51 -8.89 -4.31 -13.94
N HIS A 52 -8.91 -3.74 -12.74
CA HIS A 52 -8.74 -4.52 -11.50
C HIS A 52 -9.94 -5.44 -11.24
N ILE A 53 -11.16 -5.00 -11.51
CA ILE A 53 -12.37 -5.81 -11.37
C ILE A 53 -12.31 -7.00 -12.33
N ALA A 54 -12.03 -6.74 -13.61
CA ALA A 54 -11.91 -7.77 -14.63
C ALA A 54 -10.80 -8.78 -14.32
N ALA A 55 -9.63 -8.31 -13.86
CA ALA A 55 -8.52 -9.19 -13.47
C ALA A 55 -8.87 -10.07 -12.27
N ILE A 56 -9.57 -9.53 -11.27
CA ILE A 56 -10.03 -10.32 -10.12
C ILE A 56 -11.09 -11.33 -10.53
N ALA A 57 -12.03 -10.97 -11.42
CA ALA A 57 -13.05 -11.87 -11.92
C ALA A 57 -12.46 -13.03 -12.73
N LYS A 58 -11.39 -12.76 -13.49
CA LYS A 58 -10.72 -13.74 -14.35
C LYS A 58 -9.75 -14.65 -13.59
N ASP A 59 -8.82 -14.06 -12.85
CA ASP A 59 -7.66 -14.75 -12.28
C ASP A 59 -7.76 -14.90 -10.74
N GLY A 60 -8.77 -14.30 -10.13
CA GLY A 60 -8.97 -14.34 -8.68
C GLY A 60 -8.17 -13.29 -7.91
N ARG A 61 -8.63 -13.02 -6.68
CA ARG A 61 -8.11 -11.92 -5.84
C ARG A 61 -6.65 -12.12 -5.41
N LEU A 62 -6.24 -13.34 -5.10
CA LEU A 62 -4.86 -13.62 -4.67
C LEU A 62 -3.85 -13.41 -5.81
N GLN A 63 -4.20 -13.85 -7.02
CA GLN A 63 -3.34 -13.68 -8.19
C GLN A 63 -3.23 -12.20 -8.58
N TRP A 64 -4.35 -11.46 -8.52
CA TRP A 64 -4.36 -10.01 -8.67
C TRP A 64 -3.46 -9.30 -7.63
N GLN A 65 -3.51 -9.71 -6.36
CA GLN A 65 -2.66 -9.11 -5.31
C GLN A 65 -1.17 -9.34 -5.58
N ALA A 66 -0.80 -10.52 -6.07
CA ALA A 66 0.58 -10.84 -6.45
C ALA A 66 1.02 -10.01 -7.68
N ALA A 67 0.20 -9.97 -8.72
CA ALA A 67 0.50 -9.26 -9.97
C ALA A 67 0.63 -7.74 -9.78
N THR A 68 -0.18 -7.15 -8.89
CA THR A 68 -0.16 -5.70 -8.60
C THR A 68 0.84 -5.29 -7.52
N GLY A 69 1.44 -6.27 -6.82
CA GLY A 69 2.32 -6.01 -5.69
C GLY A 69 1.59 -5.49 -4.45
N TYR A 70 0.27 -5.69 -4.34
CA TYR A 70 -0.54 -5.23 -3.21
C TYR A 70 -0.05 -5.78 -1.86
N GLY A 71 0.64 -6.93 -1.85
CA GLY A 71 1.27 -7.51 -0.66
C GLY A 71 2.23 -6.57 0.08
N LYS A 72 2.82 -5.57 -0.59
CA LYS A 72 3.66 -4.53 0.04
C LYS A 72 2.94 -3.80 1.18
N ARG A 73 1.61 -3.70 1.12
CA ARG A 73 0.80 -3.09 2.16
C ARG A 73 1.00 -3.73 3.54
N ALA A 74 1.10 -5.06 3.61
CA ALA A 74 1.28 -5.76 4.88
C ALA A 74 2.61 -5.36 5.55
N LEU A 75 3.65 -5.11 4.76
CA LEU A 75 4.94 -4.60 5.25
C LEU A 75 4.81 -3.18 5.78
N ILE A 76 4.07 -2.31 5.07
CA ILE A 76 3.81 -0.93 5.50
C ILE A 76 3.00 -0.92 6.81
N GLU A 77 1.93 -1.72 6.90
CA GLU A 77 1.11 -1.83 8.12
C GLU A 77 1.94 -2.31 9.31
N THR A 78 2.82 -3.30 9.08
CA THR A 78 3.76 -3.77 10.09
C THR A 78 4.73 -2.66 10.52
N ALA A 79 5.30 -1.91 9.58
CA ALA A 79 6.20 -0.81 9.88
C ALA A 79 5.51 0.30 10.68
N ILE A 80 4.28 0.67 10.32
CA ILE A 80 3.46 1.65 11.05
C ILE A 80 3.07 1.12 12.43
N GLY A 81 2.75 -0.16 12.56
CA GLY A 81 2.48 -0.80 13.86
C GLY A 81 3.68 -0.68 14.79
N ARG A 82 4.88 -0.98 14.28
CA ARG A 82 6.14 -0.84 15.04
C ARG A 82 6.46 0.61 15.37
N TYR A 83 6.26 1.54 14.45
CA TYR A 83 6.40 2.97 14.71
C TYR A 83 5.50 3.39 15.87
N LYS A 84 4.21 3.02 15.84
CA LYS A 84 3.24 3.37 16.88
C LYS A 84 3.56 2.74 18.23
N GLY A 85 4.08 1.51 18.23
CA GLY A 85 4.45 0.78 19.43
C GLY A 85 5.73 1.29 20.10
N LEU A 86 6.74 1.66 19.30
CA LEU A 86 8.08 2.03 19.81
C LEU A 86 8.28 3.54 19.94
N ILE A 87 7.84 4.32 18.95
CA ILE A 87 8.00 5.78 18.94
C ILE A 87 6.80 6.45 19.62
N GLY A 88 5.59 6.04 19.24
CA GLY A 88 4.36 6.50 19.87
C GLY A 88 3.20 6.65 18.89
N ARG A 89 1.99 6.65 19.45
CA ARG A 89 0.72 6.71 18.68
C ARG A 89 0.34 8.11 18.21
N ARG A 90 0.99 9.17 18.70
CA ARG A 90 0.66 10.57 18.44
C ARG A 90 1.91 11.35 18.09
N VAL A 91 1.73 12.34 17.22
CA VAL A 91 2.75 13.35 16.91
C VAL A 91 2.60 14.48 17.92
N ARG A 92 3.70 14.93 18.52
CA ARG A 92 3.71 15.97 19.56
C ARG A 92 3.79 17.37 18.97
N ALA A 93 4.41 17.50 17.81
CA ALA A 93 4.59 18.76 17.12
C ALA A 93 3.24 19.35 16.67
N ARG A 94 3.12 20.68 16.74
CA ARG A 94 1.84 21.38 16.52
C ARG A 94 1.66 21.92 15.11
N SER A 95 2.73 22.09 14.33
CA SER A 95 2.65 22.54 12.94
C SER A 95 2.91 21.39 11.99
N PHE A 96 2.28 21.38 10.82
CA PHE A 96 2.43 20.30 9.86
C PHE A 96 3.89 20.07 9.44
N ALA A 97 4.66 21.14 9.20
CA ALA A 97 6.08 21.04 8.88
C ALA A 97 6.89 20.36 10.00
N THR A 98 6.62 20.70 11.26
CA THR A 98 7.32 20.08 12.40
C THR A 98 6.84 18.65 12.66
N GLN A 99 5.59 18.33 12.34
CA GLN A 99 5.07 16.95 12.36
C GLN A 99 5.76 16.07 11.32
N GLN A 100 5.99 16.58 10.11
CA GLN A 100 6.75 15.88 9.07
C GLN A 100 8.17 15.57 9.55
N THR A 101 8.85 16.55 10.16
CA THR A 101 10.18 16.35 10.74
C THR A 101 10.17 15.34 11.88
N GLU A 102 9.20 15.40 12.80
CA GLU A 102 9.07 14.44 13.89
C GLU A 102 8.91 13.00 13.36
N VAL A 103 8.05 12.81 12.35
CA VAL A 103 7.85 11.50 11.71
C VAL A 103 9.11 11.03 10.99
N ALA A 104 9.80 11.91 10.26
CA ALA A 104 11.04 11.57 9.57
C ALA A 104 12.12 11.09 10.55
N ILE A 105 12.29 11.80 11.68
CA ILE A 105 13.23 11.40 12.75
C ILE A 105 12.81 10.05 13.35
N GLY A 106 11.51 9.86 13.64
CA GLY A 106 11.00 8.59 14.16
C GLY A 106 11.29 7.40 13.23
N CYS A 107 11.15 7.60 11.90
CA CYS A 107 11.51 6.60 10.90
C CYS A 107 13.01 6.29 10.89
N ILE A 108 13.87 7.32 11.00
CA ILE A 108 15.33 7.14 11.07
C ILE A 108 15.71 6.32 12.32
N VAL A 109 15.13 6.64 13.47
CA VAL A 109 15.34 5.90 14.72
C VAL A 109 14.90 4.43 14.57
N LEU A 110 13.71 4.19 14.01
CA LEU A 110 13.20 2.84 13.80
C LEU A 110 14.10 2.02 12.86
N ASN A 111 14.60 2.63 11.79
CA ASN A 111 15.55 2.00 10.86
C ASN A 111 16.89 1.68 11.54
N ARG A 112 17.36 2.55 12.44
CA ARG A 112 18.57 2.28 13.23
C ARG A 112 18.38 1.12 14.21
N MET A 113 17.24 1.08 14.90
CA MET A 113 16.89 -0.04 15.77
C MET A 113 16.83 -1.37 15.00
N LEU A 114 16.26 -1.35 13.78
CA LEU A 114 16.25 -2.50 12.88
C LEU A 114 17.66 -2.98 12.53
N ALA A 115 18.54 -2.05 12.13
CA ALA A 115 19.91 -2.39 11.76
C ALA A 115 20.71 -2.99 12.95
N CYS A 116 20.46 -2.52 14.18
CA CYS A 116 21.16 -3.02 15.36
C CYS A 116 20.57 -4.32 15.95
N GLY A 117 19.27 -4.55 15.79
CA GLY A 117 18.54 -5.62 16.49
C GLY A 117 18.02 -6.75 15.61
N HIS A 118 18.26 -6.74 14.30
CA HIS A 118 17.78 -7.78 13.39
C HIS A 118 18.63 -9.06 13.52
N PRO A 119 18.03 -10.20 13.94
CA PRO A 119 18.74 -11.48 13.91
C PRO A 119 18.89 -11.96 12.47
N GLU A 120 20.09 -12.45 12.11
CA GLU A 120 20.32 -13.08 10.82
C GLU A 120 19.53 -14.39 10.72
N SER A 121 18.41 -14.31 10.02
CA SER A 121 17.48 -15.43 9.86
C SER A 121 17.96 -16.31 8.71
N VAL A 122 18.57 -17.45 9.01
CA VAL A 122 18.98 -18.43 7.99
C VAL A 122 17.90 -19.49 7.79
N ARG A 123 17.48 -19.72 6.54
CA ARG A 123 16.60 -20.84 6.22
C ARG A 123 17.40 -22.13 6.32
N ARG A 124 17.06 -22.99 7.28
CA ARG A 124 17.67 -24.32 7.40
C ARG A 124 17.37 -25.12 6.13
N GLN A 125 18.40 -25.41 5.33
CA GLN A 125 18.29 -26.38 4.25
C GLN A 125 18.24 -27.78 4.88
N VAL A 126 17.14 -28.49 4.67
CA VAL A 126 17.07 -29.92 5.00
C VAL A 126 17.93 -30.63 3.95
N ARG A 127 19.06 -31.22 4.36
CA ARG A 127 19.81 -32.14 3.50
C ARG A 127 18.87 -33.30 3.15
N GLN A 128 18.57 -33.48 1.87
CA GLN A 128 17.97 -34.73 1.40
C GLN A 128 18.99 -35.85 1.66
N ALA A 129 18.54 -36.86 2.41
CA ALA A 129 19.26 -38.11 2.60
C ALA A 129 19.09 -39.01 1.37
#